data_AF-A0A7L2GHH9-F1
#
_entry.id   AF-A0A7L2GHH9-F1
#
_cell.length_a   1.000
_cell.length_b   1.000
_cell.length_c   1.000
_cell.angle_alpha   90.00
_cell.angle_beta   90.00
_cell.angle_gamma   90.00
#
_symmetry.space_group_name_H-M   'P 1'
#
loop_
_entity.id
_entity.type
_entity.pdbx_description
1 polymer ?
#
loop_
_entity_poly.entity_id
_entity_poly.type
_entity_poly.pdbx_seq_one_letter_code
_entity_poly.pdbx_strand_id
1 'polypeptide(L)'
;YENKYVKFFKSKPELPPGLSPEAAAQPGRAPGKAEGGEGGLSKAAKRNLKRKEKRKQQQEKGEREADGLVPALEKVALGAGCGAGTPGEGEAPASERSRKLKNLRKKLRQVEELRQRVEAGEVKQPTKEQLEKLGRRRALEEELRELE
;
A
#
# COMPACT_ATOMS: atom_id res chain seq x y z
N TYR A 1 43.41 27.46 -17.32
CA TYR A 1 41.94 27.53 -17.43
C TYR A 1 41.35 26.43 -16.55
N GLU A 2 40.68 26.77 -15.44
CA GLU A 2 40.08 25.73 -14.58
C GLU A 2 38.72 25.28 -15.14
N ASN A 3 38.52 23.95 -15.16
CA ASN A 3 37.30 23.29 -15.62
C ASN A 3 36.09 23.72 -14.76
N LYS A 4 34.94 23.97 -15.40
CA LYS A 4 33.68 24.39 -14.76
C LYS A 4 33.25 23.44 -13.64
N TYR A 5 33.51 22.15 -13.78
CA TYR A 5 33.22 21.15 -12.74
C TYR A 5 34.05 21.37 -11.48
N VAL A 6 35.33 21.70 -11.62
CA VAL A 6 36.22 21.97 -10.47
C VAL A 6 35.77 23.23 -9.74
N LYS A 7 35.33 24.27 -10.47
CA LYS A 7 34.78 25.50 -9.88
C LYS A 7 33.49 25.23 -9.09
N PHE A 8 32.58 24.40 -9.60
CA PHE A 8 31.33 24.07 -8.93
C PHE A 8 31.55 23.34 -7.60
N PHE A 9 32.47 22.38 -7.55
CA PHE A 9 32.76 21.67 -6.30
C PHE A 9 33.47 22.55 -5.27
N LYS A 10 34.35 23.46 -5.71
CA LYS A 10 35.02 24.43 -4.83
C LYS A 10 34.08 25.52 -4.30
N SER A 11 33.00 25.84 -5.02
CA SER A 11 32.05 26.89 -4.64
C SER A 11 30.79 26.36 -3.92
N LYS A 12 30.71 25.05 -3.64
CA LYS A 12 29.59 24.51 -2.85
C LYS A 12 29.73 24.98 -1.41
N PRO A 13 28.70 25.61 -0.83
CA PRO A 13 28.72 25.88 0.60
C PRO A 13 28.80 24.54 1.33
N GLU A 14 29.81 24.42 2.19
CA GLU A 14 30.07 23.21 2.97
C GLU A 14 28.89 22.87 3.89
N LEU A 15 28.19 23.90 4.35
CA LEU A 15 27.05 23.77 5.24
C LEU A 15 25.72 24.00 4.52
N PRO A 16 24.68 23.22 4.85
CA PRO A 16 23.36 23.42 4.28
C PRO A 16 22.85 24.83 4.61
N PRO A 17 22.08 25.45 3.70
CA PRO A 17 21.48 26.75 3.94
C PRO A 17 20.66 26.70 5.24
N GLY A 18 21.06 27.51 6.22
CA GLY A 18 20.47 27.55 7.57
C GLY A 18 21.41 27.14 8.71
N LEU A 19 22.60 26.57 8.43
CA LEU A 19 23.66 26.38 9.43
C LEU A 19 24.78 27.40 9.20
N SER A 20 24.96 28.34 10.13
CA SER A 20 26.05 29.32 10.08
C SER A 20 27.38 28.67 10.48
N PRO A 21 28.53 29.14 9.93
CA PRO A 21 29.84 28.56 10.20
C PRO A 21 30.29 28.66 11.67
N GLU A 22 29.69 29.56 12.44
CA GLU A 22 29.98 29.75 13.87
C GLU A 22 29.51 28.57 14.74
N ALA A 23 28.53 27.79 14.27
CA ALA A 23 28.07 26.58 14.95
C ALA A 23 29.01 25.37 14.75
N ALA A 24 29.88 25.40 13.73
CA ALA A 24 30.81 24.31 13.42
C ALA A 24 32.18 24.47 14.11
N ALA A 25 32.54 25.69 14.51
CA ALA A 25 33.88 26.02 15.01
C ALA A 25 34.02 25.96 16.55
N GLN A 26 33.02 25.50 17.31
CA GLN A 26 33.18 25.30 18.76
C GLN A 26 33.73 23.89 19.06
N PRO A 27 34.99 23.73 19.52
CA PRO A 27 35.46 22.47 20.05
C PRO A 27 34.88 22.35 21.47
N GLY A 28 33.80 21.58 21.62
CA GLY A 28 33.29 21.21 22.93
C GLY A 28 32.09 22.02 23.41
N ARG A 29 31.01 22.05 22.62
CA ARG A 29 29.66 22.02 23.19
C ARG A 29 28.72 21.47 22.14
N ALA A 30 28.13 20.32 22.40
CA ALA A 30 26.88 19.94 21.75
C ALA A 30 25.78 20.86 22.32
N PRO A 31 25.07 21.66 21.51
CA PRO A 31 23.89 22.39 21.93
C PRO A 31 22.71 21.89 21.09
N GLY A 32 21.82 21.07 21.65
CA GLY A 32 20.87 21.55 22.64
C GLY A 32 19.58 21.96 21.93
N LYS A 33 18.59 21.07 22.00
CA LYS A 33 17.15 21.32 21.92
C LYS A 33 16.70 22.59 21.17
N ALA A 34 16.29 22.43 19.92
CA ALA A 34 15.00 22.99 19.52
C ALA A 34 13.94 21.95 19.89
N GLU A 35 13.47 22.02 21.14
CA GLU A 35 12.30 21.26 21.56
C GLU A 35 11.07 21.90 20.93
N GLY A 36 10.53 21.20 19.94
CA GLY A 36 9.32 21.58 19.23
C GLY A 36 8.63 20.32 18.73
N GLY A 37 8.10 19.55 19.69
CA GLY A 37 7.02 18.60 19.48
C GLY A 37 7.35 17.34 18.66
N GLU A 38 7.40 16.22 19.37
CA GLU A 38 7.07 14.89 18.88
C GLU A 38 8.10 14.23 17.95
N GLY A 39 9.02 13.53 18.64
CA GLY A 39 9.27 12.12 18.47
C GLY A 39 9.76 11.69 17.09
N GLY A 40 11.09 11.51 16.96
CA GLY A 40 11.79 10.39 16.32
C GLY A 40 11.36 9.83 14.96
N LEU A 41 10.39 10.43 14.30
CA LEU A 41 9.70 9.85 13.16
C LEU A 41 10.03 10.65 11.91
N SER A 42 10.52 9.93 10.90
CA SER A 42 10.80 10.47 9.57
C SER A 42 9.61 11.28 9.04
N LYS A 43 9.89 12.27 8.18
CA LYS A 43 8.87 13.09 7.48
C LYS A 43 7.75 12.23 6.88
N ALA A 44 8.06 11.02 6.42
CA ALA A 44 7.10 10.04 5.91
C ALA A 44 6.16 9.47 6.99
N ALA A 45 6.69 9.17 8.18
CA ALA A 45 5.91 8.66 9.30
C ALA A 45 4.94 9.72 9.85
N LYS A 46 5.38 11.00 9.91
CA LYS A 46 4.49 12.13 10.24
C LYS A 46 3.35 12.31 9.22
N ARG A 47 3.66 12.19 7.93
CA ARG A 47 2.64 12.24 6.86
C ARG A 47 1.64 11.08 6.96
N ASN A 48 2.10 9.87 7.29
CA ASN A 48 1.24 8.70 7.41
C ASN A 48 0.33 8.75 8.63
N LEU A 49 0.83 9.23 9.78
CA LEU A 49 -0.01 9.44 10.98
C LEU A 49 -1.14 10.43 10.71
N LYS A 50 -0.82 11.58 10.08
CA LYS A 50 -1.83 12.58 9.71
C LYS A 50 -2.86 12.04 8.70
N ARG A 51 -2.46 11.13 7.81
CA ARG A 51 -3.38 10.44 6.89
C ARG A 51 -4.25 9.41 7.60
N LYS A 52 -3.70 8.68 8.58
CA LYS A 52 -4.43 7.70 9.39
C LYS A 52 -5.45 8.38 10.31
N GLU A 53 -5.12 9.53 10.88
CA GLU A 53 -6.01 10.34 11.71
C GLU A 53 -7.17 10.94 10.90
N LYS A 54 -6.91 11.52 9.72
CA LYS A 54 -7.97 11.96 8.79
C LYS A 54 -8.90 10.83 8.36
N ARG A 55 -8.35 9.61 8.16
CA ARG A 55 -9.15 8.43 7.81
C ARG A 55 -10.03 7.98 8.98
N LYS A 56 -9.57 8.11 10.23
CA LYS A 56 -10.35 7.77 11.43
C LYS A 56 -11.54 8.73 11.64
N GLN A 57 -11.34 10.03 11.43
CA GLN A 57 -12.46 11.00 11.45
C GLN A 57 -13.47 10.77 10.33
N GLN A 58 -13.02 10.33 9.14
CA GLN A 58 -13.93 9.90 8.08
C GLN A 58 -14.61 8.57 8.40
N GLN A 59 -14.00 7.70 9.21
CA GLN A 59 -14.57 6.42 9.60
C GLN A 59 -15.72 6.60 10.60
N GLU A 60 -15.62 7.50 11.59
CA GLU A 60 -16.77 7.82 12.47
C GLU A 60 -17.93 8.46 11.70
N LYS A 61 -17.63 9.34 10.73
CA LYS A 61 -18.67 9.93 9.87
C LYS A 61 -19.28 8.89 8.90
N GLY A 62 -18.46 7.97 8.41
CA GLY A 62 -18.84 6.89 7.50
C GLY A 62 -19.51 5.71 8.20
N GLU A 63 -19.31 5.50 9.50
CA GLU A 63 -20.01 4.47 10.29
C GLU A 63 -21.48 4.84 10.48
N ARG A 64 -21.77 6.11 10.73
CA ARG A 64 -23.14 6.64 10.79
C ARG A 64 -23.84 6.65 9.43
N GLU A 65 -23.08 6.79 8.34
CA GLU A 65 -23.57 6.66 6.97
C GLU A 65 -23.80 5.18 6.59
N ALA A 66 -22.87 4.30 6.96
CA ALA A 66 -22.94 2.85 6.73
C ALA A 66 -24.14 2.22 7.43
N ASP A 67 -24.49 2.67 8.64
CA ASP A 67 -25.69 2.23 9.36
C ASP A 67 -26.98 2.53 8.57
N GLY A 68 -27.00 3.61 7.78
CA GLY A 68 -28.08 3.94 6.84
C GLY A 68 -27.98 3.22 5.48
N LEU A 69 -26.79 2.78 5.10
CA LEU A 69 -26.58 1.99 3.87
C LEU A 69 -27.09 0.55 4.01
N VAL A 70 -27.04 -0.05 5.19
CA VAL A 70 -27.58 -1.40 5.46
C VAL A 70 -29.09 -1.50 5.16
N PRO A 71 -29.97 -0.64 5.70
CA PRO A 71 -31.40 -0.66 5.35
C PRO A 71 -31.66 -0.19 3.91
N ALA A 72 -30.80 0.65 3.34
CA ALA A 72 -30.90 1.03 1.92
C ALA A 72 -30.56 -0.14 0.99
N LEU A 73 -29.57 -0.97 1.34
CA LEU A 73 -29.19 -2.17 0.60
C LEU A 73 -30.28 -3.24 0.67
N GLU A 74 -30.91 -3.42 1.84
CA GLU A 74 -32.08 -4.30 1.99
C GLU A 74 -33.28 -3.83 1.17
N LYS A 75 -33.51 -2.51 1.06
CA LYS A 75 -34.56 -1.96 0.16
C LYS A 75 -34.23 -2.07 -1.32
N VAL A 76 -32.96 -2.15 -1.70
CA VAL A 76 -32.52 -2.29 -3.10
C VAL A 76 -32.50 -3.75 -3.57
N ALA A 77 -32.58 -4.73 -2.66
CA ALA A 77 -32.55 -6.16 -2.98
C ALA A 77 -33.77 -6.72 -3.75
N LEU A 78 -34.71 -5.87 -4.20
CA LEU A 78 -35.80 -6.25 -5.12
C LEU A 78 -35.58 -5.76 -6.57
N GLY A 79 -34.42 -5.18 -6.88
CA GLY A 79 -34.02 -4.80 -8.23
C GLY A 79 -32.62 -5.33 -8.55
N ALA A 80 -32.54 -6.17 -9.58
CA ALA A 80 -31.31 -6.77 -10.09
C ALA A 80 -30.14 -5.77 -10.28
N GLY A 81 -28.91 -6.26 -10.03
CA GLY A 81 -27.75 -5.94 -10.87
C GLY A 81 -26.78 -4.83 -10.42
N CYS A 82 -25.57 -5.27 -10.06
CA CYS A 82 -24.23 -4.71 -10.29
C CYS A 82 -23.96 -3.18 -10.40
N GLY A 83 -22.84 -2.76 -9.77
CA GLY A 83 -21.82 -2.03 -10.52
C GLY A 83 -21.00 -0.97 -9.76
N ALA A 84 -19.66 -1.03 -9.90
CA ALA A 84 -18.84 0.17 -10.10
C ALA A 84 -17.43 -0.22 -10.61
N GLY A 85 -17.18 -0.08 -11.92
CA GLY A 85 -15.84 -0.24 -12.50
C GLY A 85 -15.76 -0.24 -14.04
N THR A 86 -16.19 0.85 -14.69
CA THR A 86 -15.80 1.32 -16.06
C THR A 86 -16.40 0.65 -17.33
N PRO A 87 -16.55 1.41 -18.44
CA PRO A 87 -17.57 1.21 -19.46
C PRO A 87 -17.11 0.29 -20.60
N GLY A 88 -18.06 -0.51 -21.06
CA GLY A 88 -17.94 -1.46 -22.15
C GLY A 88 -19.25 -2.23 -22.21
N GLU A 89 -20.35 -1.53 -22.49
CA GLU A 89 -21.63 -2.14 -22.85
C GLU A 89 -21.39 -3.11 -24.00
N GLY A 90 -21.74 -4.39 -23.79
CA GLY A 90 -21.99 -5.32 -24.89
C GLY A 90 -21.12 -6.57 -25.00
N GLU A 91 -20.37 -6.99 -23.98
CA GLU A 91 -19.71 -8.29 -24.02
C GLU A 91 -20.30 -9.24 -22.97
N ALA A 92 -21.16 -10.15 -23.47
CA ALA A 92 -21.90 -11.23 -22.81
C ALA A 92 -21.36 -11.74 -21.46
N PRO A 93 -22.18 -12.37 -20.60
CA PRO A 93 -21.73 -13.03 -19.35
C PRO A 93 -20.54 -13.99 -19.55
N ALA A 94 -20.33 -14.49 -20.78
CA ALA A 94 -19.16 -15.26 -21.18
C ALA A 94 -17.83 -14.49 -21.10
N SER A 95 -17.80 -13.19 -21.42
CA SER A 95 -16.59 -12.36 -21.38
C SER A 95 -16.08 -12.17 -19.94
N GLU A 96 -16.99 -11.88 -19.01
CA GLU A 96 -16.68 -11.75 -17.60
C GLU A 96 -16.24 -13.07 -16.97
N ARG A 97 -16.93 -14.17 -17.29
CA ARG A 97 -16.51 -15.54 -16.90
C ARG A 97 -15.11 -15.85 -17.40
N SER A 98 -14.81 -15.54 -18.66
CA SER A 98 -13.48 -15.78 -19.23
C SER A 98 -12.37 -14.98 -18.53
N ARG A 99 -12.65 -13.73 -18.12
CA ARG A 99 -11.71 -12.89 -17.34
C ARG A 99 -11.50 -13.47 -15.94
N LYS A 100 -12.58 -13.90 -15.27
CA LYS A 100 -12.51 -14.54 -13.94
C LYS A 100 -11.71 -15.85 -13.98
N LEU A 101 -11.97 -16.73 -14.95
CA LEU A 101 -11.22 -17.97 -15.16
C LEU A 101 -9.72 -17.71 -15.35
N LYS A 102 -9.36 -16.75 -16.21
CA LYS A 102 -7.94 -16.37 -16.41
C LYS A 102 -7.30 -15.87 -15.12
N ASN A 103 -8.03 -15.10 -14.31
CA ASN A 103 -7.52 -14.57 -13.04
C ASN A 103 -7.35 -15.67 -11.99
N LEU A 104 -8.31 -16.58 -11.85
CA LEU A 104 -8.22 -17.71 -10.92
C LEU A 104 -7.07 -18.66 -11.28
N ARG A 105 -6.91 -18.98 -12.57
CA ARG A 105 -5.76 -19.74 -13.07
C ARG A 105 -4.42 -19.08 -12.74
N LYS A 106 -4.33 -17.75 -12.89
CA LYS A 106 -3.11 -16.99 -12.51
C LYS A 106 -2.84 -17.06 -11.01
N LYS A 107 -3.87 -16.87 -10.17
CA LYS A 107 -3.74 -16.96 -8.71
C LYS A 107 -3.31 -18.35 -8.28
N LEU A 108 -3.87 -19.40 -8.88
CA LEU A 108 -3.48 -20.79 -8.59
C LEU A 108 -2.02 -21.05 -8.90
N ARG A 109 -1.53 -20.63 -10.09
CA ARG A 109 -0.10 -20.76 -10.43
C ARG A 109 0.81 -20.04 -9.42
N GLN A 110 0.47 -18.82 -9.01
CA GLN A 110 1.25 -18.08 -8.01
C GLN A 110 1.27 -18.79 -6.65
N VAL A 111 0.15 -19.39 -6.25
CA VAL A 111 0.07 -20.16 -5.00
C VAL A 111 0.88 -21.44 -5.10
N GLU A 112 0.89 -22.12 -6.25
CA GLU A 112 1.72 -23.32 -6.48
C GLU A 112 3.21 -23.01 -6.52
N GLU A 113 3.63 -21.93 -7.19
CA GLU A 113 5.01 -21.46 -7.16
C GLU A 113 5.43 -21.10 -5.72
N LEU A 114 4.57 -20.40 -4.99
CA LEU A 114 4.83 -20.06 -3.59
C LEU A 114 4.95 -21.31 -2.72
N ARG A 115 4.10 -22.32 -2.95
CA ARG A 115 4.18 -23.63 -2.29
C ARG A 115 5.52 -24.30 -2.61
N GLN A 116 5.91 -24.34 -3.89
CA GLN A 116 7.14 -24.99 -4.32
C GLN A 116 8.38 -24.31 -3.70
N ARG A 117 8.39 -22.98 -3.58
CA ARG A 117 9.49 -22.25 -2.93
C ARG A 117 9.55 -22.47 -1.42
N VAL A 118 8.40 -22.67 -0.77
CA VAL A 118 8.33 -23.05 0.65
C VAL A 118 8.81 -24.50 0.84
N GLU A 119 8.34 -25.43 0.00
CA GLU A 119 8.75 -26.85 0.04
C GLU A 119 10.22 -27.05 -0.32
N ALA A 120 10.75 -26.28 -1.27
CA ALA A 120 12.18 -26.27 -1.63
C ALA A 120 13.07 -25.66 -0.53
N GLY A 121 12.48 -25.10 0.54
CA GLY A 121 13.22 -24.47 1.63
C GLY A 121 13.86 -23.13 1.27
N GLU A 122 13.55 -22.57 0.09
CA GLU A 122 13.95 -21.20 -0.31
C GLU A 122 13.36 -20.17 0.66
N VAL A 123 12.16 -20.43 1.17
CA VAL A 123 11.48 -19.62 2.18
C VAL A 123 11.56 -20.33 3.54
N LYS A 124 12.60 -20.01 4.32
CA LYS A 124 12.86 -20.59 5.65
C LYS A 124 11.74 -20.36 6.67
N GLN A 125 11.07 -19.22 6.61
CA GLN A 125 9.92 -18.89 7.46
C GLN A 125 8.84 -18.21 6.61
N PRO A 126 7.82 -18.95 6.14
CA PRO A 126 6.73 -18.35 5.38
C PRO A 126 5.99 -17.34 6.25
N THR A 127 5.73 -16.15 5.69
CA THR A 127 5.01 -15.09 6.41
C THR A 127 3.53 -15.48 6.58
N LYS A 128 2.85 -14.86 7.56
CA LYS A 128 1.42 -15.13 7.83
C LYS A 128 0.56 -14.95 6.57
N GLU A 129 0.83 -13.92 5.78
CA GLU A 129 0.14 -13.68 4.51
C GLU A 129 0.40 -14.79 3.46
N GLN A 130 1.61 -15.34 3.42
CA GLN A 130 1.94 -16.46 2.53
C GLN A 130 1.21 -17.74 2.94
N LEU A 131 1.12 -18.02 4.24
CA LEU A 131 0.33 -19.14 4.77
C LEU A 131 -1.15 -18.98 4.45
N GLU A 132 -1.70 -17.77 4.58
CA GLU A 132 -3.08 -17.49 4.17
C GLU A 132 -3.28 -17.71 2.66
N LYS A 133 -2.33 -17.30 1.81
CA LYS A 133 -2.40 -17.55 0.36
C LYS A 133 -2.39 -19.05 0.04
N LEU A 134 -1.56 -19.83 0.74
CA LEU A 134 -1.54 -21.29 0.63
C LEU A 134 -2.85 -21.92 1.11
N GLY A 135 -3.41 -21.44 2.22
CA GLY A 135 -4.68 -21.92 2.76
C GLY A 135 -5.88 -21.64 1.86
N ARG A 136 -5.88 -20.49 1.14
CA ARG A 136 -6.92 -20.12 0.17
C ARG A 136 -6.87 -20.90 -1.14
N ARG A 137 -5.86 -21.76 -1.35
CA ARG A 137 -5.72 -22.56 -2.57
C ARG A 137 -6.99 -23.35 -2.90
N ARG A 138 -7.56 -24.06 -1.92
CA ARG A 138 -8.75 -24.89 -2.13
C ARG A 138 -9.95 -24.06 -2.59
N ALA A 139 -10.18 -22.91 -1.96
CA ALA A 139 -11.25 -21.99 -2.36
C ALA A 139 -11.07 -21.48 -3.81
N LEU A 140 -9.83 -21.24 -4.25
CA LEU A 140 -9.55 -20.85 -5.64
C LEU A 140 -9.80 -21.99 -6.63
N GLU A 141 -9.56 -23.25 -6.25
CA GLU A 141 -9.86 -24.42 -7.08
C GLU A 141 -11.38 -24.67 -7.18
N GLU A 142 -12.11 -24.48 -6.09
CA GLU A 142 -13.58 -24.58 -6.04
C GLU A 142 -14.25 -23.49 -6.89
N GLU A 143 -13.86 -22.23 -6.72
CA GLU A 143 -14.39 -21.12 -7.53
C GLU A 143 -14.08 -21.31 -9.03
N LEU A 144 -12.91 -21.89 -9.34
CA LEU A 144 -12.56 -22.19 -10.72
C LEU A 144 -13.44 -23.30 -11.30
N ARG A 145 -13.71 -24.37 -10.54
CA ARG A 145 -14.64 -25.44 -10.95
C ARG A 145 -16.07 -24.97 -11.14
N GLU A 146 -16.53 -24.02 -10.33
CA GLU A 146 -17.88 -23.45 -10.47
C GLU A 146 -18.03 -22.61 -11.75
N LEU A 147 -16.92 -22.03 -12.22
CA LEU A 147 -16.89 -21.17 -13.41
C LEU A 147 -16.56 -21.92 -14.71
N GLU A 148 -16.10 -23.17 -14.64
CA GLU A 148 -15.84 -24.06 -15.79
C GLU A 148 -17.09 -24.86 -16.17
#